data_AF-A0A3S1K8K9-F1
#
_entry.id   AF-A0A3S1K8K9-F1
#
_cell.length_a   1.000
_cell.length_b   1.000
_cell.length_c   1.000
_cell.angle_alpha   90.00
_cell.angle_beta   90.00
_cell.angle_gamma   90.00
#
_symmetry.space_group_name_H-M   'P 1'
#
loop_
_entity.id
_entity.type
_entity.pdbx_description
1 polymer ?
#
loop_
_entity_poly.entity_id
_entity_poly.type
_entity_poly.pdbx_seq_one_letter_code
_entity_poly.pdbx_strand_id
1 'polypeptide(L)'
;MNSQLQNMDILPLEDLLNTILCDLKRSVREYTTATTESNCPSIRQLFTEMTNSTLKLQGDLYQLMSQNNMYTAPTPAPRTEVSKQLQSAQQTIQKAQQFVQQRVANTNTSYQPQSNVSSQQSNYM
;
A
#
# COMPACT_ATOMS: atom_id res chain seq x y z
N MET A 1 54.10 -13.91 -9.20
CA MET A 1 53.72 -12.52 -9.50
C MET A 1 52.54 -12.57 -10.48
N ASN A 2 51.29 -12.23 -10.18
CA ASN A 2 50.72 -11.51 -9.04
C ASN A 2 49.34 -12.11 -8.70
N SER A 3 49.27 -12.75 -7.55
CA SER A 3 48.05 -13.00 -6.78
C SER A 3 47.67 -11.71 -6.05
N GLN A 4 47.15 -10.72 -6.78
CA GLN A 4 46.73 -9.41 -6.22
C GLN A 4 45.47 -8.84 -6.91
N LEU A 5 44.40 -9.64 -6.96
CA LEU A 5 43.02 -9.10 -6.93
C LEU A 5 42.39 -9.41 -5.56
N GLN A 6 43.23 -9.34 -4.52
CA GLN A 6 42.87 -9.51 -3.12
C GLN A 6 42.03 -8.31 -2.66
N ASN A 7 40.84 -8.60 -2.14
CA ASN A 7 39.94 -7.71 -1.40
C ASN A 7 39.20 -6.62 -2.21
N MET A 8 38.30 -7.03 -3.09
CA MET A 8 36.96 -6.45 -2.97
C MET A 8 36.35 -7.09 -1.73
N ASP A 9 35.98 -6.29 -0.72
CA ASP A 9 35.16 -6.72 0.42
C ASP A 9 33.81 -7.23 -0.11
N ILE A 10 33.82 -8.45 -0.64
CA ILE A 10 32.63 -9.15 -1.08
C ILE A 10 31.97 -9.59 0.21
N LEU A 11 30.91 -8.86 0.61
CA LEU A 11 29.98 -9.32 1.63
C LEU A 11 29.71 -10.82 1.40
N PRO A 12 29.78 -11.66 2.45
CA PRO A 12 29.35 -13.05 2.36
C PRO A 12 28.03 -13.14 1.58
N LEU A 13 27.88 -14.16 0.74
CA LEU A 13 26.70 -14.28 -0.13
C LEU A 13 25.39 -14.12 0.66
N GLU A 14 25.32 -14.68 1.87
CA GLU A 14 24.20 -14.51 2.78
C GLU A 14 23.93 -13.04 3.15
N ASP A 15 24.96 -12.27 3.50
CA ASP A 15 24.82 -10.85 3.83
C ASP A 15 24.36 -10.04 2.61
N LEU A 16 24.90 -10.33 1.42
CA LEU A 16 24.46 -9.70 0.17
C LEU A 16 22.98 -9.99 -0.11
N LEU A 17 22.55 -11.26 0.00
CA LEU A 17 21.15 -11.64 -0.24
C LEU A 17 20.22 -11.00 0.81
N ASN A 18 20.68 -10.88 2.06
CA ASN A 18 19.93 -10.17 3.11
C ASN A 18 19.83 -8.66 2.82
N THR A 19 20.90 -8.02 2.32
CA THR A 19 20.86 -6.63 1.86
C THR A 19 19.82 -6.45 0.75
N ILE A 20 19.87 -7.30 -0.28
CA ILE A 20 18.89 -7.25 -1.38
C ILE A 20 17.47 -7.46 -0.86
N LEU A 21 17.26 -8.45 0.02
CA LEU A 21 15.94 -8.73 0.60
C LEU A 21 15.42 -7.54 1.42
N CYS A 22 16.29 -6.86 2.16
CA CYS A 22 15.95 -5.65 2.91
C CYS A 22 15.57 -4.49 1.98
N ASP A 23 16.31 -4.30 0.89
CA ASP A 23 16.00 -3.27 -0.10
C ASP A 23 14.67 -3.55 -0.81
N LEU A 24 14.39 -4.80 -1.19
CA LEU A 24 13.10 -5.19 -1.77
C LEU A 24 11.94 -4.88 -0.81
N LYS A 25 12.07 -5.21 0.47
CA LYS A 25 11.06 -4.88 1.50
C LYS A 25 10.85 -3.36 1.63
N ARG A 26 11.93 -2.58 1.55
CA ARG A 26 11.87 -1.12 1.59
C ARG A 26 11.15 -0.57 0.34
N SER A 27 11.54 -1.00 -0.86
CA SER A 27 10.91 -0.58 -2.11
C SER A 27 9.42 -0.90 -2.16
N VAL A 28 8.99 -2.08 -1.70
CA VAL A 28 7.56 -2.42 -1.60
C VAL A 28 6.79 -1.41 -0.75
N ARG A 29 7.35 -1.01 0.42
CA ARG A 29 6.70 -0.03 1.30
C ARG A 29 6.59 1.34 0.61
N GLU A 30 7.67 1.80 0.00
CA GLU A 30 7.70 3.08 -0.71
C GLU A 30 6.73 3.11 -1.89
N TYR A 31 6.69 2.06 -2.72
CA TYR A 31 5.74 1.95 -3.83
C TYR A 31 4.30 1.81 -3.37
N THR A 32 4.05 1.16 -2.24
CA THR A 32 2.71 1.10 -1.64
C THR A 32 2.25 2.49 -1.22
N THR A 33 3.11 3.26 -0.51
CA THR A 33 2.82 4.66 -0.17
C THR A 33 2.53 5.48 -1.42
N ALA A 34 3.38 5.37 -2.44
CA ALA A 34 3.21 6.09 -3.69
C ALA A 34 1.93 5.68 -4.43
N THR A 35 1.53 4.41 -4.38
CA THR A 35 0.24 3.93 -4.91
C THR A 35 -0.94 4.60 -4.20
N THR A 36 -0.89 4.72 -2.88
CA THR A 36 -1.99 5.31 -2.10
C THR A 36 -2.05 6.83 -2.18
N GLU A 37 -0.91 7.51 -2.35
CA GLU A 37 -0.80 8.97 -2.32
C GLU A 37 -0.79 9.62 -3.71
N SER A 38 -0.62 8.84 -4.79
CA SER A 38 -0.64 9.38 -6.15
C SER A 38 -2.05 9.81 -6.58
N ASN A 39 -2.20 11.11 -6.87
CA ASN A 39 -3.43 11.68 -7.44
C ASN A 39 -3.62 11.33 -8.92
N CYS A 40 -2.54 11.09 -9.67
CA CYS A 40 -2.61 10.74 -11.08
C CYS A 40 -2.88 9.24 -11.27
N PRO A 41 -3.96 8.83 -11.98
CA PRO A 41 -4.30 7.41 -12.16
C PRO A 41 -3.20 6.57 -12.81
N SER A 42 -2.49 7.12 -13.81
CA SER A 42 -1.41 6.39 -14.49
C SER A 42 -0.21 6.15 -13.57
N ILE A 43 0.14 7.12 -12.72
CA ILE A 43 1.22 6.98 -11.74
C ILE A 43 0.83 5.98 -10.65
N ARG A 44 -0.42 6.00 -10.21
CA ARG A 44 -0.95 4.99 -9.28
C ARG A 44 -0.86 3.58 -9.87
N GLN A 45 -1.25 3.42 -11.14
CA GLN A 45 -1.14 2.14 -11.83
C GLN A 45 0.33 1.68 -11.93
N LEU A 46 1.23 2.58 -12.32
CA LEU A 46 2.67 2.29 -12.36
C LEU A 46 3.18 1.77 -11.02
N PHE A 47 2.92 2.48 -9.92
CA PHE A 47 3.37 2.01 -8.59
C PHE A 47 2.68 0.72 -8.14
N THR A 48 1.43 0.47 -8.57
CA THR A 48 0.75 -0.80 -8.32
C THR A 48 1.50 -1.95 -9.01
N GLU A 49 1.87 -1.77 -10.28
CA GLU A 49 2.63 -2.76 -11.06
C GLU A 49 4.03 -3.00 -10.47
N MET A 50 4.72 -1.93 -10.08
CA MET A 50 6.02 -2.02 -9.40
C MET A 50 5.90 -2.76 -8.06
N THR A 51 4.90 -2.44 -7.24
CA THR A 51 4.64 -3.13 -5.97
C THR A 51 4.45 -4.63 -6.17
N ASN A 52 3.59 -5.02 -7.11
CA ASN A 52 3.31 -6.43 -7.41
C ASN A 52 4.56 -7.16 -7.92
N SER A 53 5.33 -6.52 -8.80
CA SER A 53 6.56 -7.09 -9.36
C SER A 53 7.63 -7.28 -8.28
N THR A 54 7.82 -6.31 -7.39
CA THR A 54 8.78 -6.39 -6.30
C THR A 54 8.36 -7.45 -5.26
N LEU A 55 7.07 -7.58 -4.95
CA LEU A 55 6.55 -8.63 -4.07
C LEU A 55 6.85 -10.03 -4.62
N LYS A 56 6.69 -10.24 -5.93
CA LYS A 56 7.03 -11.51 -6.58
C LYS A 56 8.51 -11.83 -6.43
N LEU A 57 9.39 -10.88 -6.79
CA LEU A 57 10.84 -11.05 -6.66
C LEU A 57 11.27 -11.30 -5.20
N GLN A 58 10.66 -10.60 -4.24
CA GLN A 58 10.90 -10.83 -2.82
C GLN A 58 10.50 -12.25 -2.40
N GLY A 59 9.40 -12.79 -2.93
CA GLY A 59 8.96 -14.16 -2.69
C GLY A 59 9.93 -15.20 -3.26
N ASP A 60 10.37 -15.01 -4.50
CA ASP A 60 11.34 -15.89 -5.16
C ASP A 60 12.68 -15.91 -4.40
N LEU A 61 13.18 -14.73 -4.00
CA LEU A 61 14.41 -14.61 -3.21
C LEU A 61 14.26 -15.25 -1.82
N TYR A 62 13.13 -15.03 -1.15
CA TYR A 62 12.85 -15.67 0.14
C TYR A 62 12.88 -17.19 0.03
N GLN A 63 12.26 -17.76 -1.01
CA GLN A 63 12.26 -19.20 -1.23
C GLN A 63 13.67 -19.73 -1.48
N LEU A 64 14.46 -19.05 -2.31
CA LEU A 64 15.85 -19.40 -2.57
C LEU A 64 16.69 -19.40 -1.29
N MET A 65 16.65 -18.31 -0.51
CA MET A 65 17.41 -18.21 0.73
C MET A 65 16.98 -19.26 1.75
N SER A 66 15.67 -19.52 1.87
CA SER A 66 15.13 -20.52 2.79
C SER A 66 15.60 -21.94 2.45
N GLN A 67 15.58 -22.31 1.16
CA GLN A 67 16.04 -23.63 0.71
C GLN A 67 17.54 -23.88 0.97
N ASN A 68 18.32 -22.80 1.01
CA ASN A 68 19.77 -22.87 1.23
C ASN A 68 20.17 -22.59 2.68
N ASN A 69 19.21 -22.52 3.62
CA ASN A 69 19.45 -22.19 5.04
C ASN A 69 20.15 -20.83 5.24
N MET A 70 19.96 -19.88 4.32
CA MET A 70 20.52 -18.51 4.36
C MET A 70 19.50 -17.48 4.85
N TYR A 71 18.34 -17.92 5.35
CA TYR A 71 17.31 -17.05 5.88
C TYR A 71 16.96 -17.42 7.32
N THR A 72 17.15 -16.47 8.23
CA THR A 72 16.68 -16.60 9.61
C THR A 72 15.33 -15.90 9.75
N ALA A 73 14.27 -16.68 9.92
CA ALA A 73 12.94 -16.13 10.16
C ALA A 73 12.86 -15.44 11.52
N PRO A 74 12.18 -14.28 11.63
CA PRO A 74 11.85 -13.69 12.92
C PRO A 74 11.03 -14.65 13.77
N THR A 75 11.12 -14.50 15.10
CA THR A 75 10.26 -15.24 16.03
C THR A 75 8.79 -15.01 15.70
N PRO A 76 7.95 -16.07 15.67
CA PRO A 76 6.52 -15.91 15.46
C PRO A 76 5.89 -14.94 16.46
N ALA A 77 5.00 -14.08 15.98
CA ALA A 77 4.25 -13.19 16.85
C ALA A 77 3.28 -13.98 17.76
N PRO A 78 3.13 -13.62 19.05
CA PRO A 78 2.11 -14.21 19.91
C PRO A 78 0.72 -14.03 19.32
N ARG A 79 -0.12 -15.08 19.36
CA ARG A 79 -1.50 -15.01 18.85
C ARG A 79 -2.31 -13.88 19.48
N THR A 80 -2.06 -13.58 20.76
CA THR A 80 -2.71 -12.49 21.49
C THR A 80 -2.43 -11.12 20.87
N GLU A 81 -1.18 -10.85 20.47
CA GLU A 81 -0.81 -9.60 19.80
C GLU A 81 -1.41 -9.51 18.40
N VAL A 82 -1.42 -10.61 17.65
CA VAL A 82 -2.08 -10.67 16.34
C VAL A 82 -3.58 -10.37 16.47
N SER A 83 -4.26 -11.01 17.43
CA SER A 83 -5.68 -10.79 17.69
C SER A 83 -5.98 -9.35 18.13
N LYS A 84 -5.13 -8.76 18.97
CA LYS A 84 -5.24 -7.37 19.40
C LYS A 84 -5.14 -6.40 18.22
N GLN A 85 -4.16 -6.61 17.34
CA GLN A 85 -3.98 -5.78 16.15
C GLN A 85 -5.16 -5.92 15.18
N LEU A 86 -5.67 -7.14 15.00
CA LEU A 86 -6.85 -7.40 14.18
C LEU A 86 -8.09 -6.66 14.72
N GLN A 87 -8.33 -6.76 16.03
CA GLN A 87 -9.45 -6.07 16.67
C GLN A 87 -9.32 -4.54 16.52
N SER A 88 -8.12 -3.98 16.71
CA SER A 88 -7.86 -2.56 16.53
C SER A 88 -8.10 -2.10 15.08
N ALA A 89 -7.69 -2.90 14.09
CA ALA A 89 -7.94 -2.62 12.68
C ALA A 89 -9.45 -2.64 12.36
N GLN A 90 -10.19 -3.64 12.86
CA GLN A 90 -11.65 -3.72 12.69
C GLN A 90 -12.38 -2.51 13.29
N GLN A 91 -11.99 -2.08 14.50
CA GLN A 91 -12.54 -0.87 15.12
C GLN A 91 -12.22 0.39 14.31
N THR A 92 -11.01 0.50 13.78
CA THR A 92 -10.61 1.61 12.90
C THR A 92 -11.47 1.66 11.65
N ILE A 93 -11.72 0.51 11.01
CA ILE A 93 -12.60 0.40 9.84
C ILE A 93 -14.02 0.87 10.17
N GLN A 94 -14.60 0.39 11.27
CA GLN A 94 -15.95 0.78 11.70
C GLN A 94 -16.06 2.30 11.92
N LYS A 95 -15.08 2.90 12.63
CA LYS A 95 -15.03 4.35 12.85
C LYS A 95 -14.89 5.14 11.55
N ALA A 96 -14.05 4.68 10.63
CA ALA A 96 -13.89 5.32 9.33
C ALA A 96 -15.19 5.28 8.52
N GLN A 97 -15.91 4.16 8.51
CA GLN A 97 -17.21 4.04 7.84
C GLN A 97 -18.26 4.97 8.45
N GLN A 98 -18.37 5.03 9.78
CA GLN A 98 -19.28 5.95 10.47
C GLN A 98 -18.96 7.42 10.14
N PHE A 99 -17.67 7.78 10.14
CA PHE A 99 -17.23 9.12 9.79
C PHE A 99 -17.64 9.52 8.37
N VAL A 100 -17.41 8.65 7.38
CA VAL A 100 -17.82 8.90 5.99
C VAL A 100 -19.33 9.06 5.89
N GLN A 101 -20.11 8.18 6.52
CA GLN A 101 -21.58 8.25 6.52
C GLN A 101 -22.10 9.57 7.11
N GLN A 102 -21.54 10.02 8.23
CA GLN A 102 -21.92 11.29 8.87
C GLN A 102 -21.64 12.51 7.97
N ARG A 103 -20.51 12.50 7.24
CA ARG A 103 -20.13 13.62 6.35
C ARG A 103 -20.96 13.64 5.07
N VAL A 104 -21.21 12.48 4.46
CA VAL A 104 -22.04 12.35 3.26
C VAL A 104 -23.51 12.67 3.56
N ALA A 105 -24.06 12.20 4.68
CA ALA A 105 -25.45 12.49 5.07
C ALA A 105 -25.71 14.00 5.25
N ASN A 106 -24.75 14.75 5.80
CA ASN A 106 -24.86 16.20 5.95
C ASN A 106 -24.74 16.98 4.62
N THR A 107 -24.21 16.36 3.57
CA THR A 107 -24.01 17.02 2.26
C THR A 107 -25.25 16.91 1.35
N ASN A 108 -26.14 15.95 1.60
CA ASN A 108 -27.34 15.72 0.78
C ASN A 108 -28.57 16.57 1.17
N THR A 109 -28.48 17.46 2.15
CA THR A 109 -29.65 18.21 2.68
C THR A 109 -29.88 19.59 2.03
N SER A 110 -29.19 19.95 0.94
CA SER A 110 -29.24 21.33 0.39
C SER A 110 -29.41 21.45 -1.12
N TYR A 111 -30.13 20.54 -1.77
CA TYR A 111 -30.67 20.78 -3.12
C TYR A 111 -32.15 20.35 -3.21
N GLN A 112 -33.04 21.20 -2.70
CA GLN A 112 -34.43 21.25 -3.14
C GLN A 112 -34.47 22.08 -4.44
N PRO A 113 -34.91 21.53 -5.59
CA PRO A 113 -35.22 22.34 -6.75
C PRO A 113 -36.51 23.11 -6.48
N GLN A 114 -36.41 24.41 -6.23
CA GLN A 114 -37.56 25.30 -6.17
C GLN A 114 -38.05 25.59 -7.59
N SER A 115 -38.89 24.71 -8.13
CA SER A 115 -39.63 24.95 -9.37
C SER A 115 -40.77 25.93 -9.10
N ASN A 116 -40.53 27.22 -9.34
CA ASN A 116 -41.57 28.24 -9.44
C ASN A 116 -41.48 28.87 -10.83
N VAL A 117 -42.21 28.30 -11.78
CA VAL A 117 -42.43 28.92 -13.10
C VAL A 117 -43.88 29.38 -13.11
N SER A 118 -44.06 30.68 -12.87
CA SER A 118 -45.32 31.40 -13.04
C SER A 118 -45.66 31.50 -14.52
N SER A 119 -46.89 31.10 -14.85
CA SER A 119 -47.53 31.24 -16.15
C SER A 119 -47.65 32.71 -16.55
N GLN A 120 -46.89 33.15 -17.55
CA GLN A 120 -47.05 34.46 -18.17
C GLN A 120 -47.98 34.34 -19.38
N GLN A 121 -49.18 34.85 -19.19
CA GLN A 121 -50.26 34.94 -20.16
C GLN A 121 -49.98 36.12 -21.11
N SER A 122 -49.58 35.85 -22.35
CA SER A 122 -49.47 36.87 -23.39
C SER A 122 -50.78 36.96 -24.16
N ASN A 123 -51.53 38.01 -23.84
CA ASN A 123 -52.68 38.50 -24.56
C ASN A 123 -52.17 39.51 -25.61
N TYR A 124 -52.36 39.23 -26.90
CA TYR A 124 -52.34 40.26 -27.95
C TYR A 124 -53.47 39.99 -28.95
N MET A 125 -54.14 41.08 -29.27
CA MET A 125 -55.32 41.25 -30.13
C MET A 125 -55.08 40.81 -31.58
#